data_AF-A0A950D7G9-F1
#
_entry.id   AF-A0A950D7G9-F1
#
_cell.length_a   1.000
_cell.length_b   1.000
_cell.length_c   1.000
_cell.angle_alpha   90.00
_cell.angle_beta   90.00
_cell.angle_gamma   90.00
#
_symmetry.space_group_name_H-M   'P 1'
#
loop_
_entity.id
_entity.type
_entity.pdbx_description
1 polymer ?
#
loop_
_entity_poly.entity_id
_entity_poly.type
_entity_poly.pdbx_seq_one_letter_code
_entity_poly.pdbx_strand_id
1 'polypeptide(L)'
;MVKEGEDFIKAQGQPDVRDAGLIGAAQRVEHYEMAEYGTARTLAKRVGLNDVAETLQKTLEEESAADKKLTEVAESNVNVTAARVAGK
;
A
#
# COMPACT_ATOMS: atom_id res chain seq x y z
N MET A 1 10.38 -3.89 -3.85
CA MET A 1 8.93 -3.67 -4.00
C MET A 1 8.54 -3.43 -5.45
N VAL A 2 9.16 -2.50 -6.20
CA VAL A 2 8.88 -2.33 -7.65
C VAL A 2 9.05 -3.63 -8.45
N LYS A 3 10.18 -4.32 -8.29
CA LYS A 3 10.43 -5.62 -8.94
C LYS A 3 9.38 -6.68 -8.61
N GLU A 4 8.86 -6.65 -7.39
CA GLU A 4 7.83 -7.59 -6.95
C GLU A 4 6.48 -7.31 -7.63
N GLY A 5 6.11 -6.04 -7.79
CA GLY A 5 4.97 -5.65 -8.62
C GLY A 5 5.14 -6.11 -10.08
N GLU A 6 6.33 -5.93 -10.66
CA GLU A 6 6.61 -6.42 -12.02
C GLU A 6 6.50 -7.95 -12.16
N ASP A 7 6.91 -8.69 -11.13
CA ASP A 7 6.80 -10.15 -11.13
C ASP A 7 5.33 -10.58 -11.15
N PHE A 8 4.44 -9.89 -10.41
CA PHE A 8 2.99 -10.14 -10.46
C PHE A 8 2.33 -9.71 -11.77
N ILE A 9 2.81 -8.64 -12.42
CA ILE A 9 2.35 -8.25 -13.76
C ILE A 9 2.67 -9.35 -14.79
N LYS A 10 3.86 -9.95 -14.69
CA LYS A 10 4.35 -10.99 -15.61
C LYS A 10 3.86 -12.40 -15.25
N ALA A 11 3.31 -12.58 -14.04
CA ALA A 11 2.84 -13.87 -13.56
C ALA A 11 1.73 -14.44 -14.45
N GLN A 12 1.82 -15.74 -14.72
CA GLN A 12 0.75 -16.52 -15.35
C GLN A 12 -0.10 -17.16 -14.24
N GLY A 13 -1.42 -17.05 -14.35
CA GLY A 13 -2.32 -17.56 -13.32
C GLY A 13 -3.71 -16.93 -13.39
N GLN A 14 -4.54 -17.24 -12.40
CA GLN A 14 -5.88 -16.66 -12.29
C GLN A 14 -5.77 -15.14 -12.11
N PRO A 15 -6.56 -14.33 -12.85
CA PRO A 15 -6.55 -12.87 -12.73
C PRO A 15 -6.64 -12.39 -11.28
N ASP A 16 -7.55 -12.96 -10.48
CA ASP A 16 -7.78 -12.55 -9.09
C ASP A 16 -6.57 -12.77 -8.19
N VAL A 17 -5.81 -13.85 -8.43
CA VAL A 17 -4.58 -14.15 -7.67
C VAL A 17 -3.48 -13.15 -8.02
N ARG A 18 -3.42 -12.70 -9.27
CA ARG A 18 -2.47 -11.67 -9.71
C ARG A 18 -2.83 -10.31 -9.13
N ASP A 19 -4.11 -9.94 -9.16
CA ASP A 19 -4.60 -8.69 -8.60
C ASP A 19 -4.35 -8.63 -7.08
N ALA A 20 -4.60 -9.71 -6.35
CA ALA A 20 -4.26 -9.82 -4.94
C ALA A 20 -2.74 -9.65 -4.69
N GLY A 21 -1.90 -10.25 -5.54
CA GLY A 21 -0.45 -10.09 -5.48
C GLY A 21 0.03 -8.67 -5.75
N LEU A 22 -0.56 -8.00 -6.74
CA LEU A 22 -0.28 -6.60 -7.08
C LEU A 22 -0.70 -5.65 -5.95
N ILE A 23 -1.90 -5.85 -5.40
CA ILE A 23 -2.38 -5.04 -4.26
C ILE A 23 -1.44 -5.23 -3.08
N GLY A 24 -1.08 -6.47 -2.74
CA GLY A 24 -0.13 -6.71 -1.65
C GLY A 24 1.24 -6.07 -1.90
N ALA A 25 1.75 -6.10 -3.14
CA ALA A 25 3.01 -5.45 -3.50
C ALA A 25 2.93 -3.93 -3.35
N ALA A 26 1.80 -3.32 -3.74
CA ALA A 26 1.55 -1.89 -3.54
C ALA A 26 1.47 -1.54 -2.05
N GLN A 27 0.72 -2.28 -1.24
CA GLN A 27 0.65 -2.02 0.22
C GLN A 27 2.01 -2.09 0.91
N ARG A 28 2.90 -2.99 0.45
CA ARG A 28 4.28 -3.03 0.95
C ARG A 28 5.05 -1.74 0.66
N VAL A 29 4.84 -1.12 -0.50
CA VAL A 29 5.41 0.20 -0.83
C VAL A 29 4.87 1.25 0.13
N GLU A 30 3.55 1.34 0.28
CA GLU A 30 2.90 2.33 1.16
C GLU A 30 3.41 2.21 2.61
N HIS A 31 3.54 0.99 3.13
CA HIS A 31 4.06 0.75 4.47
C HIS A 31 5.51 1.21 4.65
N TYR A 32 6.33 1.05 3.61
CA TYR A 32 7.71 1.51 3.61
C TYR A 32 7.76 3.05 3.65
N GLU A 33 6.97 3.71 2.80
CA GLU A 33 6.88 5.17 2.75
C GLU A 33 6.33 5.75 4.05
N MET A 34 5.29 5.15 4.64
CA MET A 34 4.77 5.56 5.95
C MET A 34 5.84 5.48 7.05
N ALA A 35 6.69 4.45 7.04
CA ALA A 35 7.78 4.31 8.00
C ALA A 35 8.87 5.40 7.80
N GLU A 36 9.22 5.69 6.55
CA GLU A 36 10.18 6.74 6.20
C GLU A 36 9.65 8.13 6.56
N TYR A 37 8.46 8.51 6.10
CA TYR A 37 7.85 9.81 6.38
C TYR A 37 7.59 10.01 7.88
N GLY A 38 7.15 8.96 8.59
CA GLY A 38 6.99 9.00 10.04
C GLY A 38 8.30 9.32 10.76
N THR A 39 9.41 8.73 10.32
CA THR A 39 10.75 8.98 10.85
C THR A 39 11.24 10.38 10.51
N ALA A 40 11.19 10.75 9.22
CA ALA A 40 11.65 12.06 8.73
C ALA A 40 10.88 13.21 9.39
N ARG A 41 9.55 13.11 9.48
CA ARG A 41 8.68 14.10 10.16
C ARG A 41 9.10 14.28 11.62
N THR A 42 9.38 13.18 12.31
CA THR A 42 9.78 13.20 13.72
C THR A 42 11.13 13.89 13.90
N LEU A 43 12.09 13.64 13.01
CA LEU A 43 13.38 14.33 13.00
C LEU A 43 13.23 15.82 12.70
N ALA A 44 12.43 16.20 11.69
CA ALA A 44 12.15 17.60 11.35
C ALA A 44 11.59 18.39 12.55
N LYS A 45 10.65 17.80 13.31
CA LYS A 45 10.15 18.40 14.56
C LYS A 45 11.25 18.59 15.60
N ARG A 46 12.16 17.62 15.76
CA ARG A 46 13.25 17.70 16.75
C ARG A 46 14.25 18.82 16.46
N VAL A 47 14.47 19.15 15.19
CA VAL A 47 15.40 20.22 14.79
C VAL A 47 14.71 21.57 14.54
N GLY A 48 13.41 21.70 14.86
CA GLY A 48 12.65 22.95 14.74
C GLY A 48 12.19 23.30 13.32
N LEU A 49 12.29 22.38 12.37
CA LEU A 49 11.83 22.57 10.98
C LEU A 49 10.33 22.25 10.87
N ASN A 50 9.49 23.08 11.47
CA ASN A 50 8.04 22.82 11.60
C ASN A 50 7.31 22.75 10.26
N ASP A 51 7.63 23.64 9.30
CA ASP A 51 6.99 23.64 7.97
C ASP A 51 7.30 22.35 7.17
N VAL A 52 8.54 21.85 7.31
CA VAL A 52 8.97 20.57 6.73
C VAL A 52 8.22 19.42 7.40
N ALA A 53 8.09 19.45 8.73
CA ALA A 53 7.33 18.45 9.47
C ALA A 53 5.84 18.44 9.08
N GLU A 54 5.23 19.60 8.81
CA GLU A 54 3.85 19.67 8.34
C GLU A 54 3.71 19.06 6.93
N THR A 55 4.64 19.36 6.03
CA THR A 55 4.66 18.79 4.68
C THR A 55 4.79 17.27 4.73
N LEU A 56 5.73 16.75 5.53
CA LEU A 56 5.92 15.30 5.72
C LEU A 56 4.72 14.63 6.41
N GLN A 57 3.98 15.36 7.25
CA GLN A 57 2.75 14.85 7.86
C GLN A 57 1.63 14.71 6.82
N LYS A 58 1.49 15.67 5.89
CA LYS A 58 0.52 15.58 4.79
C LYS A 58 0.82 14.38 3.89
N THR A 59 2.09 14.18 3.51
CA THR A 59 2.47 13.01 2.70
C THR A 59 2.21 11.70 3.45
N LEU A 60 2.55 11.62 4.75
CA LEU A 60 2.22 10.44 5.56
C LEU A 60 0.71 10.13 5.60
N GLU A 61 -0.14 11.16 5.62
CA GLU A 61 -1.60 11.01 5.57
C GLU A 61 -2.09 10.54 4.19
N GLU A 62 -1.46 11.02 3.11
CA GLU A 62 -1.72 10.58 1.74
C GLU A 62 -1.39 9.09 1.56
N GLU A 63 -0.22 8.63 1.99
CA GLU A 63 0.16 7.20 1.89
C GLU A 63 -0.73 6.31 2.76
N SER A 64 -1.09 6.79 3.97
CA SER A 64 -2.03 6.05 4.82
C SER A 64 -3.43 5.96 4.18
N ALA A 65 -3.86 6.96 3.43
CA ALA A 65 -5.12 6.92 2.69
C ALA A 65 -5.04 5.99 1.47
N ALA A 66 -3.89 5.96 0.78
CA ALA A 66 -3.63 5.05 -0.33
C ALA A 66 -3.67 3.58 0.13
N ASP A 67 -2.99 3.23 1.23
CA ASP A 67 -3.03 1.88 1.80
C ASP A 67 -4.45 1.44 2.22
N LYS A 68 -5.22 2.35 2.83
CA LYS A 68 -6.63 2.07 3.17
C LYS A 68 -7.45 1.77 1.92
N LYS A 69 -7.26 2.56 0.85
CA LYS A 69 -7.95 2.32 -0.43
C LYS A 69 -7.53 1.00 -1.06
N LEU A 70 -6.26 0.62 -0.99
CA LEU A 70 -5.78 -0.69 -1.42
C LEU A 70 -6.43 -1.82 -0.60
N THR A 71 -6.60 -1.63 0.70
CA THR A 71 -7.32 -2.57 1.57
C THR A 71 -8.79 -2.70 1.16
N GLU A 72 -9.49 -1.59 0.93
CA GLU A 72 -10.88 -1.61 0.44
C GLU A 72 -11.00 -2.35 -0.91
N VAL A 73 -10.05 -2.12 -1.82
CA VAL A 73 -9.98 -2.84 -3.10
C VAL A 73 -9.70 -4.32 -2.90
N ALA A 74 -8.84 -4.70 -1.96
CA ALA A 74 -8.58 -6.10 -1.63
C ALA A 74 -9.84 -6.76 -1.06
N GLU A 75 -10.49 -6.16 -0.09
CA GLU A 75 -11.69 -6.71 0.56
C GLU A 75 -12.88 -6.80 -0.40
N SER A 76 -13.07 -5.80 -1.26
CA SER A 76 -14.16 -5.78 -2.25
C SER A 76 -13.95 -6.79 -3.38
N ASN A 77 -12.71 -7.00 -3.86
CA ASN A 77 -12.42 -8.01 -4.89
C ASN A 77 -12.35 -9.44 -4.32
N VAL A 78 -11.85 -9.61 -3.10
CA VAL A 78 -11.75 -10.94 -2.45
C VAL A 78 -13.13 -11.46 -2.04
N ASN A 79 -14.07 -10.61 -1.61
CA ASN A 79 -15.40 -11.08 -1.18
C ASN A 79 -16.33 -11.52 -2.32
N VAL A 80 -16.13 -11.05 -3.55
CA VAL A 80 -17.00 -11.47 -4.68
C VAL A 80 -16.53 -12.81 -5.27
N THR A 81 -15.24 -13.13 -5.17
CA THR A 81 -14.67 -14.29 -5.88
C THR A 81 -14.22 -15.44 -4.98
N ALA A 82 -13.82 -15.19 -3.72
CA ALA A 82 -13.50 -16.28 -2.77
C ALA A 82 -14.74 -17.14 -2.45
N ALA A 83 -15.93 -16.53 -2.40
CA ALA A 83 -17.20 -17.24 -2.27
C ALA A 83 -17.52 -18.15 -3.47
N ARG A 84 -16.95 -17.87 -4.65
CA ARG A 84 -17.19 -18.64 -5.88
C ARG A 84 -16.22 -19.83 -6.01
N VAL A 85 -15.04 -19.76 -5.43
CA VAL A 85 -14.04 -20.84 -5.46
C VAL A 85 -14.28 -21.87 -4.34
N ALA A 86 -14.80 -21.44 -3.18
CA ALA A 86 -15.13 -22.35 -2.07
C ALA A 86 -16.41 -23.19 -2.27
N GLY A 87 -17.11 -23.02 -3.40
CA GLY A 87 -18.37 -23.69 -3.73
C GLY A 87 -18.26 -24.82 -4.78
N LYS A 88 -17.07 -25.39 -5.02
CA LYS A 88 -16.89 -26.57 -5.87
C LYS A 88 -16.10 -27.65 -5.16
#